data_AF-A0A259DMZ9-F1
#
_entry.id   AF-A0A259DMZ9-F1
#
_cell.length_a   1.000
_cell.length_b   1.000
_cell.length_c   1.000
_cell.angle_alpha   90.00
_cell.angle_beta   90.00
_cell.angle_gamma   90.00
#
_symmetry.space_group_name_H-M   'P 1'
#
loop_
_entity.id
_entity.type
_entity.pdbx_description
1 polymer ?
#
loop_
_entity_poly.entity_id
_entity_poly.type
_entity_poly.pdbx_seq_one_letter_code
_entity_poly.pdbx_strand_id
1 'polypeptide(L)'
;GGDFDRLLDIDIGPHPVGAVLDAPFLYEATYHAREYQLAGLGAAPYCNSGLLLIDTAAYVAQDVDQRSFDMLTSHPAAIRYTDQSITNLALWGGFAQLAPAWNWQNSKRLPLLSLTYPVFITHFIGNDKPDRALPRTLDARYNLAYREFFGRHFPELLPKVPAPQSPDPLRLREVFGIAMEHLVARKTALSILARYPDPYVALI
;
A
#
# COMPACT_ATOMS: atom_id res chain seq x y z
N GLY A 1 3.99 -7.96 -16.08
CA GLY A 1 4.79 -7.18 -15.10
C GLY A 1 4.79 -7.91 -13.78
N GLY A 2 5.57 -7.46 -12.81
CA GLY A 2 5.64 -8.10 -11.49
C GLY A 2 6.63 -9.26 -11.40
N ASP A 3 7.77 -9.14 -12.08
CA ASP A 3 8.88 -10.07 -11.96
C ASP A 3 9.65 -9.79 -10.67
N PHE A 4 9.62 -10.73 -9.70
CA PHE A 4 10.25 -10.53 -8.41
C PHE A 4 11.77 -10.42 -8.49
N ASP A 5 12.42 -11.02 -9.48
CA ASP A 5 13.87 -10.86 -9.65
C ASP A 5 14.18 -9.38 -9.95
N ARG A 6 13.37 -8.76 -10.81
CA ARG A 6 13.47 -7.33 -11.12
C ARG A 6 13.09 -6.41 -9.95
N LEU A 7 12.28 -6.88 -8.99
CA LEU A 7 12.03 -6.14 -7.74
C LEU A 7 13.27 -6.17 -6.85
N LEU A 8 13.91 -7.35 -6.73
CA LEU A 8 15.10 -7.53 -5.91
C LEU A 8 16.32 -6.79 -6.48
N ASP A 9 16.35 -6.57 -7.80
CA ASP A 9 17.40 -5.81 -8.49
C ASP A 9 17.21 -4.28 -8.44
N ILE A 10 16.12 -3.76 -7.85
CA ILE A 10 15.92 -2.31 -7.75
C ILE A 10 16.96 -1.70 -6.81
N ASP A 11 17.76 -0.77 -7.34
CA ASP A 11 18.70 0.01 -6.54
C ASP A 11 17.93 0.97 -5.60
N ILE A 12 18.08 0.75 -4.30
CA ILE A 12 17.51 1.59 -3.24
C ILE A 12 18.54 2.57 -2.65
N GLY A 13 19.72 2.67 -3.26
CA GLY A 13 20.78 3.61 -2.89
C GLY A 13 21.27 3.40 -1.45
N PRO A 14 21.45 4.47 -0.66
CA PRO A 14 21.90 4.36 0.72
C PRO A 14 20.79 3.94 1.69
N HIS A 15 19.55 3.76 1.22
CA HIS A 15 18.42 3.50 2.10
C HIS A 15 18.36 2.03 2.50
N PRO A 16 18.13 1.71 3.78
CA PRO A 16 18.05 0.32 4.24
C PRO A 16 16.75 -0.37 3.79
N VAL A 17 15.76 0.42 3.37
CA VAL A 17 14.42 -0.03 2.97
C VAL A 17 13.97 0.69 1.71
N GLY A 18 13.44 -0.07 0.77
CA GLY A 18 12.59 0.40 -0.33
C GLY A 18 11.13 0.08 -0.06
N ALA A 19 10.25 1.07 -0.18
CA ALA A 19 8.82 0.87 0.05
C ALA A 19 7.95 1.83 -0.75
N VAL A 20 6.68 1.49 -0.93
CA VAL A 20 5.69 2.37 -1.59
C VAL A 20 5.09 3.33 -0.57
N LEU A 21 4.83 4.57 -0.96
CA LEU A 21 4.09 5.55 -0.15
C LEU A 21 2.72 5.02 0.26
N ASP A 22 2.26 5.37 1.46
CA ASP A 22 0.91 5.01 1.92
C ASP A 22 -0.18 5.67 1.06
N ALA A 23 -1.33 5.00 0.93
CA ALA A 23 -2.41 5.40 0.02
C ALA A 23 -2.87 6.86 0.16
N PRO A 24 -2.88 7.49 1.36
CA PRO A 24 -3.22 8.89 1.50
C PRO A 24 -2.45 9.84 0.59
N PHE A 25 -1.19 9.57 0.27
CA PHE A 25 -0.42 10.42 -0.63
C PHE A 25 -1.03 10.54 -2.03
N LEU A 26 -1.83 9.58 -2.49
CA LEU A 26 -2.49 9.65 -3.80
C LEU A 26 -3.65 10.66 -3.85
N TYR A 27 -4.22 11.04 -2.70
CA TYR A 27 -5.41 11.90 -2.66
C TYR A 27 -5.31 13.07 -1.66
N GLU A 28 -4.30 13.11 -0.79
CA GLU A 28 -4.05 14.16 0.19
C GLU A 28 -2.66 14.79 -0.01
N ALA A 29 -2.61 15.96 -0.67
CA ALA A 29 -1.35 16.62 -1.04
C ALA A 29 -0.51 17.11 0.17
N THR A 30 -1.17 17.38 1.30
CA THR A 30 -0.53 17.86 2.54
C THR A 30 -0.65 16.80 3.64
N TYR A 31 -0.55 15.52 3.27
CA TYR A 31 -0.67 14.42 4.21
C TYR A 31 0.43 14.50 5.29
N HIS A 32 0.00 14.52 6.55
CA HIS A 32 0.87 14.46 7.72
C HIS A 32 0.38 13.31 8.59
N ALA A 33 1.15 12.23 8.60
CA ALA A 33 0.80 11.03 9.35
C ALA A 33 0.58 11.34 10.83
N ARG A 34 -0.47 10.76 11.41
CA ARG A 34 -0.84 11.03 12.80
C ARG A 34 0.25 10.58 13.77
N GLU A 35 0.98 9.55 13.43
CA GLU A 35 2.13 9.02 14.18
C GLU A 35 3.25 10.06 14.27
N TYR A 36 3.58 10.73 13.17
CA TYR A 36 4.53 11.83 13.19
C TYR A 36 4.04 12.99 14.06
N GLN A 37 2.76 13.37 13.97
CA GLN A 37 2.17 14.39 14.84
C GLN A 37 2.27 14.03 16.32
N LEU A 38 1.96 12.78 16.67
CA LEU A 38 2.00 12.29 18.05
C LEU A 38 3.44 12.18 18.59
N ALA A 39 4.41 11.92 17.72
CA ALA A 39 5.83 11.91 18.04
C ALA A 39 6.50 13.30 18.00
N GLY A 40 5.74 14.37 17.70
CA GLY A 40 6.30 15.72 17.54
C GLY A 40 7.21 15.88 16.33
N LEU A 41 7.12 14.98 15.34
CA LEU A 41 7.91 14.99 14.12
C LEU A 41 7.21 15.76 12.99
N GLY A 42 8.02 16.40 12.16
CA GLY A 42 7.56 17.06 10.94
C GLY A 42 6.97 16.07 9.93
N ALA A 43 6.16 16.59 9.01
CA ALA A 43 5.66 15.78 7.90
C ALA A 43 6.83 15.28 7.04
N ALA A 44 6.81 14.00 6.72
CA ALA A 44 7.80 13.32 5.88
C ALA A 44 7.08 12.28 5.02
N PRO A 45 7.72 11.74 3.97
CA PRO A 45 7.25 10.52 3.32
C PRO A 45 6.90 9.44 4.35
N TYR A 46 5.82 8.70 4.09
CA TYR A 46 5.36 7.64 4.98
C TYR A 46 5.03 6.42 4.12
N CYS A 47 5.71 5.31 4.39
CA CYS A 47 5.57 4.07 3.62
C CYS A 47 4.41 3.21 4.12
N ASN A 48 3.85 2.43 3.19
CA ASN A 48 3.00 1.30 3.52
C ASN A 48 3.87 0.06 3.76
N SER A 49 3.67 -0.65 4.87
CA SER A 49 4.49 -1.82 5.23
C SER A 49 4.03 -3.14 4.59
N GLY A 50 2.99 -3.13 3.74
CA GLY A 50 2.48 -4.34 3.10
C GLY A 50 3.47 -5.03 2.15
N LEU A 51 4.47 -4.30 1.66
CA LEU A 51 5.61 -4.84 0.94
C LEU A 51 6.82 -3.93 1.17
N LEU A 52 7.95 -4.54 1.52
CA LEU A 52 9.22 -3.89 1.77
C LEU A 52 10.33 -4.63 0.99
N LEU A 53 11.19 -3.88 0.32
CA LEU A 53 12.49 -4.34 -0.18
C LEU A 53 13.52 -3.94 0.87
N ILE A 54 14.32 -4.88 1.39
CA ILE A 54 15.23 -4.61 2.51
C ILE A 54 16.65 -4.97 2.11
N ASP A 55 17.55 -3.99 2.13
CA ASP A 55 18.99 -4.27 2.15
C ASP A 55 19.36 -4.64 3.58
N THR A 56 19.52 -5.94 3.83
CA THR A 56 19.82 -6.46 5.17
C THR A 56 21.15 -5.97 5.73
N ALA A 57 22.15 -5.69 4.88
CA ALA A 57 23.44 -5.21 5.33
C ALA A 57 23.33 -3.73 5.76
N ALA A 58 22.67 -2.90 4.95
CA ALA A 58 22.40 -1.51 5.29
C ALA A 58 21.46 -1.39 6.51
N TYR A 59 20.46 -2.26 6.63
CA TYR A 59 19.53 -2.27 7.76
C TYR A 59 20.25 -2.49 9.09
N VAL A 60 21.18 -3.45 9.12
CA VAL A 60 22.03 -3.71 10.30
C VAL A 60 23.03 -2.57 10.52
N ALA A 61 23.71 -2.11 9.47
CA ALA A 61 24.72 -1.05 9.60
C ALA A 61 24.14 0.31 10.04
N GLN A 62 22.84 0.53 9.86
CA GLN A 62 22.13 1.75 10.24
C GLN A 62 21.28 1.58 11.52
N ASP A 63 21.46 0.47 12.24
CA ASP A 63 20.81 0.17 13.52
C ASP A 63 19.27 0.37 13.46
N VAL A 64 18.64 -0.03 12.36
CA VAL A 64 17.21 0.26 12.12
C VAL A 64 16.32 -0.47 13.14
N ASP A 65 16.73 -1.65 13.60
CA ASP A 65 16.09 -2.40 14.68
C ASP A 65 16.17 -1.65 16.02
N GLN A 66 17.35 -1.16 16.41
CA GLN A 66 17.51 -0.40 17.64
C GLN A 66 16.68 0.89 17.61
N ARG A 67 16.73 1.64 16.50
CA ARG A 67 15.90 2.84 16.28
C ARG A 67 14.40 2.51 16.38
N SER A 68 14.00 1.35 15.89
CA SER A 68 12.62 0.86 15.98
C SER A 68 12.19 0.62 17.43
N PHE A 69 13.03 -0.05 18.23
CA PHE A 69 12.76 -0.27 19.66
C PHE A 69 12.79 1.02 20.47
N ASP A 70 13.69 1.95 20.12
CA ASP A 70 13.75 3.26 20.75
C ASP A 70 12.47 4.04 20.51
N MET A 71 11.92 4.02 19.28
CA MET A 71 10.63 4.65 18.95
C MET A 71 9.45 4.00 19.67
N LEU A 72 9.43 2.66 19.75
CA LEU A 72 8.40 1.93 20.50
C LEU A 72 8.39 2.33 21.99
N THR A 73 9.57 2.53 22.58
CA THR A 73 9.73 2.85 24.00
C THR A 73 9.50 4.33 24.30
N SER A 74 10.02 5.22 23.46
CA SER A 74 9.96 6.67 23.66
C SER A 74 8.63 7.30 23.22
N HIS A 75 7.96 6.72 22.22
CA HIS A 75 6.72 7.26 21.63
C HIS A 75 5.61 6.20 21.52
N PRO A 76 5.26 5.47 22.60
CA PRO A 76 4.27 4.39 22.52
C PRO A 76 2.90 4.86 22.05
N ALA A 77 2.51 6.11 22.38
CA ALA A 77 1.25 6.70 21.93
C ALA A 77 1.20 6.95 20.41
N ALA A 78 2.36 7.06 19.75
CA ALA A 78 2.46 7.23 18.30
C ALA A 78 2.35 5.89 17.55
N ILE A 79 2.40 4.73 18.22
CA ILE A 79 2.30 3.42 17.57
C ILE A 79 0.82 3.08 17.32
N ARG A 80 0.36 3.26 16.08
CA ARG A 80 -1.05 3.07 15.69
C ARG A 80 -1.28 1.83 14.83
N TYR A 81 -0.30 1.51 13.99
CA TYR A 81 -0.28 0.42 13.03
C TYR A 81 1.03 -0.35 13.19
N THR A 82 1.18 -1.06 14.31
CA THR A 82 2.30 -1.94 14.69
C THR A 82 3.59 -1.72 13.87
N ASP A 83 3.85 -2.57 12.88
CA ASP A 83 5.04 -2.60 12.04
C ASP A 83 5.17 -1.35 11.16
N GLN A 84 4.07 -0.88 10.58
CA GLN A 84 4.06 0.32 9.74
C GLN A 84 4.43 1.58 10.53
N SER A 85 3.84 1.77 11.72
CA SER A 85 4.15 2.92 12.58
C SER A 85 5.59 2.87 13.06
N ILE A 86 6.05 1.71 13.52
CA ILE A 86 7.43 1.54 14.00
C ILE A 86 8.43 1.83 12.89
N THR A 87 8.23 1.26 11.70
CA THR A 87 9.12 1.46 10.54
C THR A 87 9.18 2.95 10.15
N ASN A 88 8.03 3.60 10.04
CA ASN A 88 7.98 5.00 9.64
C ASN A 88 8.58 5.93 10.70
N LEU A 89 8.35 5.68 12.00
CA LEU A 89 8.98 6.46 13.06
C LEU A 89 10.49 6.25 13.09
N ALA A 90 10.97 5.01 12.90
CA ALA A 90 12.39 4.71 12.89
C ALA A 90 13.11 5.37 11.72
N LEU A 91 12.53 5.31 10.51
CA LEU A 91 13.14 5.83 9.28
C LEU A 91 12.87 7.32 9.03
N TRP A 92 11.72 7.82 9.50
CA TRP A 92 11.22 9.18 9.32
C TRP A 92 11.43 9.74 7.89
N GLY A 93 10.94 8.99 6.90
CA GLY A 93 11.08 9.32 5.48
C GLY A 93 12.41 8.90 4.82
N GLY A 94 13.37 8.37 5.59
CA GLY A 94 14.63 7.81 5.09
C GLY A 94 14.47 6.41 4.51
N PHE A 95 13.74 6.29 3.40
CA PHE A 95 13.57 5.07 2.63
C PHE A 95 13.48 5.39 1.13
N ALA A 96 13.91 4.44 0.29
CA ALA A 96 13.76 4.57 -1.16
C ALA A 96 12.29 4.37 -1.55
N GLN A 97 11.73 5.29 -2.32
CA GLN A 97 10.32 5.20 -2.70
C GLN A 97 10.18 4.32 -3.95
N LEU A 98 9.55 3.16 -3.78
CA LEU A 98 9.21 2.25 -4.87
C LEU A 98 7.95 2.74 -5.60
N ALA A 99 7.84 2.39 -6.88
CA ALA A 99 6.66 2.70 -7.67
C ALA A 99 5.40 2.05 -7.08
N PRO A 100 4.24 2.74 -7.07
CA PRO A 100 2.97 2.19 -6.61
C PRO A 100 2.55 0.86 -7.26
N ALA A 101 3.14 0.50 -8.40
CA ALA A 101 2.96 -0.78 -9.08
C ALA A 101 3.29 -1.99 -8.17
N TRP A 102 4.30 -1.86 -7.30
CA TRP A 102 4.80 -2.94 -6.44
C TRP A 102 4.01 -3.17 -5.16
N ASN A 103 3.19 -2.20 -4.74
CA ASN A 103 2.32 -2.34 -3.56
C ASN A 103 1.09 -1.47 -3.76
N TRP A 104 0.25 -1.87 -4.73
CA TRP A 104 -0.95 -1.12 -5.06
C TRP A 104 -2.00 -1.33 -3.98
N GLN A 105 -2.10 -0.37 -3.09
CA GLN A 105 -3.07 -0.37 -2.01
C GLN A 105 -4.46 -0.13 -2.58
N ASN A 106 -5.27 -1.18 -2.60
CA ASN A 106 -6.60 -1.19 -3.23
C ASN A 106 -7.60 -0.33 -2.46
N SER A 107 -7.50 0.98 -2.66
CA SER A 107 -8.36 1.97 -2.01
C SER A 107 -9.71 2.06 -2.72
N LYS A 108 -10.78 2.16 -1.91
CA LYS A 108 -12.14 2.43 -2.39
C LYS A 108 -12.29 3.80 -3.05
N ARG A 109 -11.35 4.73 -2.82
CA ARG A 109 -11.40 6.09 -3.39
C ARG A 109 -11.11 6.09 -4.89
N LEU A 110 -10.12 5.32 -5.34
CA LEU A 110 -9.66 5.34 -6.73
C LEU A 110 -9.66 3.95 -7.37
N PRO A 111 -10.80 3.22 -7.35
CA PRO A 111 -10.85 1.83 -7.75
C PRO A 111 -10.55 1.62 -9.24
N LEU A 112 -10.76 2.64 -10.08
CA LEU A 112 -10.59 2.56 -11.53
C LEU A 112 -9.17 2.87 -12.01
N LEU A 113 -8.27 3.36 -11.15
CA LEU A 113 -6.89 3.69 -11.57
C LEU A 113 -6.12 2.46 -12.08
N SER A 114 -6.44 1.27 -11.57
CA SER A 114 -5.84 0.01 -12.01
C SER A 114 -6.13 -0.35 -13.47
N LEU A 115 -7.13 0.29 -14.11
CA LEU A 115 -7.41 0.13 -15.54
C LEU A 115 -6.34 0.78 -16.42
N THR A 116 -5.65 1.81 -15.92
CA THR A 116 -4.69 2.61 -16.68
C THR A 116 -3.28 2.59 -16.08
N TYR A 117 -3.10 2.02 -14.91
CA TYR A 117 -1.82 1.95 -14.21
C TYR A 117 -1.35 0.50 -14.07
N PRO A 118 -0.08 0.17 -14.35
CA PRO A 118 0.41 -1.20 -14.37
C PRO A 118 0.63 -1.73 -12.94
N VAL A 119 -0.42 -2.27 -12.34
CA VAL A 119 -0.36 -2.90 -11.02
C VAL A 119 0.29 -4.28 -11.12
N PHE A 120 1.33 -4.52 -10.31
CA PHE A 120 2.01 -5.82 -10.21
C PHE A 120 1.53 -6.61 -8.99
N ILE A 121 1.38 -5.93 -7.85
CA ILE A 121 0.91 -6.54 -6.61
C ILE A 121 -0.24 -5.69 -6.06
N THR A 122 -1.40 -6.32 -5.90
CA THR A 122 -2.56 -5.69 -5.26
C THR A 122 -2.55 -5.99 -3.76
N HIS A 123 -2.47 -4.95 -2.94
CA HIS A 123 -2.59 -5.03 -1.49
C HIS A 123 -3.99 -4.62 -1.05
N PHE A 124 -4.76 -5.57 -0.51
CA PHE A 124 -6.09 -5.30 0.06
C PHE A 124 -5.98 -4.65 1.44
N ILE A 125 -6.15 -3.32 1.48
CA ILE A 125 -6.12 -2.52 2.70
C ILE A 125 -7.50 -2.42 3.37
N GLY A 126 -7.51 -2.19 4.68
CA GLY A 126 -8.74 -2.03 5.46
C GLY A 126 -9.50 -3.33 5.69
N ASN A 127 -10.80 -3.21 5.96
CA ASN A 127 -11.66 -4.33 6.38
C ASN A 127 -12.30 -5.10 5.22
N ASP A 128 -12.37 -4.50 4.04
CA ASP A 128 -13.02 -5.08 2.86
C ASP A 128 -12.03 -5.96 2.09
N LYS A 129 -11.67 -7.09 2.72
CA LYS A 129 -10.78 -8.08 2.15
C LYS A 129 -11.56 -9.20 1.46
N PRO A 130 -11.03 -9.81 0.38
CA PRO A 130 -11.78 -10.82 -0.39
C PRO A 130 -12.26 -12.04 0.41
N ASP A 131 -11.63 -12.33 1.55
CA ASP A 131 -12.01 -13.39 2.50
C ASP A 131 -13.14 -12.98 3.48
N ARG A 132 -13.45 -11.69 3.60
CA ARG A 132 -14.44 -11.16 4.57
C ARG A 132 -15.63 -10.49 3.92
N ALA A 133 -15.37 -9.69 2.88
CA ALA A 133 -16.39 -8.93 2.18
C ALA A 133 -15.98 -8.74 0.72
N LEU A 134 -16.99 -8.70 -0.15
CA LEU A 134 -16.81 -8.28 -1.54
C LEU A 134 -17.62 -7.01 -1.70
N PRO A 135 -17.02 -5.80 -1.69
CA PRO A 135 -17.77 -4.63 -2.11
C PRO A 135 -17.99 -4.70 -3.63
N ARG A 136 -19.08 -4.10 -4.12
CA ARG A 136 -19.42 -4.07 -5.57
C ARG A 136 -18.40 -3.37 -6.44
N THR A 137 -17.53 -2.59 -5.81
CA THR A 137 -16.43 -1.87 -6.44
C THR A 137 -15.14 -2.69 -6.53
N LEU A 138 -15.12 -3.89 -5.96
CA LEU A 138 -14.00 -4.82 -6.05
C LEU A 138 -14.16 -5.72 -7.29
N ASP A 139 -13.07 -5.92 -8.02
CA ASP A 139 -13.08 -6.80 -9.20
C ASP A 139 -13.44 -8.24 -8.81
N ALA A 140 -14.41 -8.82 -9.51
CA ALA A 140 -14.86 -10.20 -9.30
C ALA A 140 -13.71 -11.22 -9.47
N ARG A 141 -12.66 -10.89 -10.25
CA ARG A 141 -11.47 -11.74 -10.41
C ARG A 141 -10.75 -12.03 -9.10
N TYR A 142 -10.78 -11.10 -8.13
CA TYR A 142 -10.15 -11.33 -6.83
C TYR A 142 -10.87 -12.41 -6.02
N ASN A 143 -12.22 -12.40 -6.03
CA ASN A 143 -12.98 -13.47 -5.41
C ASN A 143 -12.70 -14.82 -6.08
N LEU A 144 -12.69 -14.85 -7.42
CA LEU A 144 -12.42 -16.08 -8.16
C LEU A 144 -11.04 -16.66 -7.81
N ALA A 145 -10.00 -15.82 -7.80
CA ALA A 145 -8.65 -16.24 -7.44
C ALA A 145 -8.55 -16.80 -6.01
N TYR A 146 -9.21 -16.13 -5.04
CA TYR A 146 -9.26 -16.64 -3.66
C TYR A 146 -9.97 -17.99 -3.59
N ARG A 147 -11.13 -18.12 -4.24
CA ARG A 147 -11.89 -19.39 -4.24
C ARG A 147 -11.10 -20.53 -4.89
N GLU A 148 -10.37 -20.26 -5.98
CA GLU A 148 -9.48 -21.25 -6.59
C GLU A 148 -8.35 -21.66 -5.63
N PHE A 149 -7.68 -20.69 -5.01
CA PHE A 149 -6.61 -20.93 -4.05
C PHE A 149 -7.09 -21.77 -2.85
N PHE A 150 -8.18 -21.34 -2.19
CA PHE A 150 -8.76 -22.06 -1.07
C PHE A 150 -9.29 -23.42 -1.50
N GLY A 151 -9.94 -23.53 -2.67
CA GLY A 151 -10.41 -24.83 -3.18
C GLY A 151 -9.27 -25.83 -3.42
N ARG A 152 -8.09 -25.36 -3.83
CA ARG A 152 -6.92 -26.21 -4.11
C ARG A 152 -6.12 -26.57 -2.85
N HIS A 153 -5.93 -25.62 -1.94
CA HIS A 153 -4.97 -25.76 -0.84
C HIS A 153 -5.61 -25.90 0.55
N PHE A 154 -6.83 -25.38 0.72
CA PHE A 154 -7.52 -25.29 2.01
C PHE A 154 -9.04 -25.47 1.84
N PRO A 155 -9.51 -26.59 1.26
CA PRO A 155 -10.91 -26.77 0.87
C PRO A 155 -11.89 -26.63 2.04
N GLU A 156 -11.46 -26.94 3.26
CA GLU A 156 -12.21 -26.75 4.51
C GLU A 156 -12.50 -25.29 4.85
N LEU A 157 -11.69 -24.36 4.33
CA LEU A 157 -11.87 -22.91 4.53
C LEU A 157 -12.67 -22.26 3.39
N LEU A 158 -12.87 -22.94 2.25
CA LEU A 158 -13.63 -22.41 1.12
C LEU A 158 -15.05 -21.92 1.50
N PRO A 159 -15.82 -22.59 2.38
CA PRO A 159 -17.14 -22.10 2.81
C PRO A 159 -17.10 -20.76 3.55
N LYS A 160 -15.94 -20.37 4.10
CA LYS A 160 -15.76 -19.06 4.76
C LYS A 160 -15.50 -17.93 3.76
N VAL A 161 -15.09 -18.25 2.54
CA VAL A 161 -14.88 -17.26 1.48
C VAL A 161 -16.24 -16.82 0.94
N PRO A 162 -16.54 -15.51 0.92
CA PRO A 162 -17.79 -14.99 0.37
C PRO A 162 -18.06 -15.52 -1.04
N ALA A 163 -19.33 -15.81 -1.32
CA ALA A 163 -19.76 -16.17 -2.66
C ALA A 163 -19.55 -14.99 -3.63
N PRO A 164 -19.31 -15.25 -4.93
CA PRO A 164 -19.24 -14.20 -5.93
C PRO A 164 -20.48 -13.31 -5.89
N GLN A 165 -20.29 -12.01 -6.08
CA GLN A 165 -21.42 -11.08 -6.14
C GLN A 165 -22.21 -11.25 -7.43
N SER A 166 -23.48 -10.84 -7.39
CA SER A 166 -24.31 -10.71 -8.60
C SER A 166 -23.65 -9.73 -9.58
N PRO A 167 -23.56 -10.07 -10.89
CA PRO A 167 -22.91 -9.28 -11.93
C PRO A 167 -23.70 -8.02 -12.34
N ASP A 168 -24.61 -7.54 -11.50
CA ASP A 168 -25.40 -6.35 -11.76
C ASP A 168 -24.50 -5.13 -12.01
N PRO A 169 -24.87 -4.19 -12.89
CA PRO A 169 -24.16 -2.93 -13.03
C PRO A 169 -24.07 -2.12 -11.73
N LEU A 170 -23.05 -1.26 -11.61
CA LEU A 170 -22.94 -0.32 -10.49
C LEU A 170 -24.17 0.60 -10.42
N ARG A 171 -24.63 0.88 -9.20
CA ARG A 171 -25.73 1.81 -8.95
C ARG A 171 -25.28 3.24 -9.23
N LEU A 172 -26.22 4.10 -9.61
CA LEU A 172 -25.93 5.51 -9.92
C LEU A 172 -25.13 6.22 -8.81
N ARG A 173 -25.50 5.98 -7.53
CA ARG A 173 -24.77 6.53 -6.38
C ARG A 173 -23.32 6.07 -6.28
N GLU A 174 -23.04 4.82 -6.68
CA GLU A 174 -21.69 4.23 -6.64
C GLU A 174 -20.85 4.84 -7.75
N VAL A 175 -21.41 4.93 -8.96
CA VAL A 175 -20.77 5.58 -10.10
C VAL A 175 -20.46 7.05 -9.78
N PHE A 176 -21.42 7.79 -9.24
CA PHE A 176 -21.23 9.19 -8.89
C PHE A 176 -20.17 9.36 -7.79
N GLY A 177 -20.19 8.52 -6.75
CA GLY A 177 -19.18 8.54 -5.68
C GLY A 177 -17.77 8.32 -6.23
N ILE A 178 -17.58 7.32 -7.08
CA ILE A 178 -16.29 7.04 -7.74
C ILE A 178 -15.86 8.23 -8.60
N ALA A 179 -16.76 8.79 -9.41
CA ALA A 179 -16.45 9.93 -10.26
C ALA A 179 -15.98 11.15 -9.45
N MET A 180 -16.64 11.45 -8.32
CA MET A 180 -16.26 12.54 -7.44
C MET A 180 -14.88 12.34 -6.81
N GLU A 181 -14.60 11.15 -6.27
CA GLU A 181 -13.28 10.85 -5.70
C GLU A 181 -12.16 10.97 -6.76
N HIS A 182 -12.41 10.49 -7.98
CA HIS A 182 -11.47 10.65 -9.09
C HIS A 182 -11.23 12.13 -9.43
N LEU A 183 -12.26 12.97 -9.47
CA LEU A 183 -12.12 14.40 -9.75
C LEU A 183 -11.30 15.10 -8.67
N VAL A 184 -11.59 14.83 -7.39
CA VAL A 184 -10.89 15.44 -6.24
C VAL A 184 -9.42 15.03 -6.20
N ALA A 185 -9.13 13.74 -6.36
CA ALA A 185 -7.76 13.24 -6.25
C ALA A 185 -6.93 13.43 -7.53
N ARG A 186 -7.54 13.74 -8.67
CA ARG A 186 -6.89 13.71 -10.00
C ARG A 186 -5.52 14.39 -10.02
N LYS A 187 -5.43 15.62 -9.52
CA LYS A 187 -4.18 16.40 -9.54
C LYS A 187 -3.11 15.75 -8.67
N THR A 188 -3.46 15.35 -7.46
CA THR A 188 -2.56 14.70 -6.50
C THR A 188 -2.09 13.36 -7.01
N ALA A 189 -3.02 12.49 -7.44
CA ALA A 189 -2.71 11.17 -7.99
C ALA A 189 -1.79 11.28 -9.21
N LEU A 190 -2.10 12.15 -10.18
CA LEU A 190 -1.24 12.35 -11.36
C LEU A 190 0.15 12.85 -10.95
N SER A 191 0.22 13.81 -10.02
CA SER A 191 1.50 14.31 -9.51
C SER A 191 2.35 13.23 -8.85
N ILE A 192 1.76 12.30 -8.11
CA ILE A 192 2.49 11.21 -7.48
C ILE A 192 2.89 10.15 -8.51
N LEU A 193 1.95 9.70 -9.34
CA LEU A 193 2.21 8.62 -10.30
C LEU A 193 3.22 9.04 -11.38
N ALA A 194 3.23 10.32 -11.79
CA ALA A 194 4.19 10.84 -12.76
C ALA A 194 5.65 10.81 -12.27
N ARG A 195 5.89 10.66 -10.95
CA ARG A 195 7.23 10.50 -10.39
C ARG A 195 7.84 9.14 -10.71
N TYR A 196 7.04 8.18 -11.18
CA TYR A 196 7.47 6.80 -11.46
C TYR A 196 7.24 6.44 -12.94
N PRO A 197 7.98 7.07 -13.87
CA PRO A 197 7.87 6.75 -15.30
C PRO A 197 8.34 5.32 -15.62
N ASP A 198 9.24 4.77 -14.81
CA ASP A 198 9.67 3.37 -14.84
C ASP A 198 9.36 2.73 -13.47
N PRO A 199 8.52 1.67 -13.42
CA PRO A 199 8.20 1.01 -12.15
C PRO A 199 9.38 0.24 -11.54
N TYR A 200 10.50 0.07 -12.25
CA TYR A 200 11.69 -0.65 -11.78
C TYR A 200 12.80 0.28 -11.27
N VAL A 201 12.53 1.59 -11.16
CA VAL A 201 13.47 2.58 -10.63
C VAL A 201 12.89 3.20 -9.36
N ALA A 202 13.64 3.14 -8.26
CA ALA A 202 13.26 3.79 -7.01
C ALA A 202 13.61 5.28 -7.03
N LEU A 203 12.89 6.06 -6.24
CA LEU A 203 13.27 7.44 -5.93
C LEU A 203 14.08 7.44 -4.63
N ILE A 204 15.31 7.92 -4.71
CA ILE A 204 16.28 7.97 -3.62
C ILE A 204 16.20 9.33 -2.92
#